data_AF-A0A3C1GJB4-F1
#
_entry.id   AF-A0A3C1GJB4-F1
#
_cell.length_a   1.000
_cell.length_b   1.000
_cell.length_c   1.000
_cell.angle_alpha   90.00
_cell.angle_beta   90.00
_cell.angle_gamma   90.00
#
_symmetry.space_group_name_H-M   'P 1'
#
loop_
_entity.id
_entity.type
_entity.pdbx_description
1 polymer ?
#
loop_
_entity_poly.entity_id
_entity_poly.type
_entity_poly.pdbx_seq_one_letter_code
_entity_poly.pdbx_strand_id
1 'polypeptide(L)'
;MTAPEGSILNCRPPAPVAARHIIGHLLPHVVAGALKEALPEHVMAEGSANIWGVQVAGKDEAGTPFTYIFFTSGGTGARSTKDGLSATAFPSGVLGTPVEVIESLSPLIIEKKALREGSGGDGRYRGGLGQVIAFRVRTREPYVCSILCDRTRVPAQGFFGGESGAPGEVLVNGRPPANPKAEQALAPDALVEIRLPGGGGYGPTAERDPALRARDRLEGYATRTPLLHYGLMADDGPKSAFELAMERLRQKDKEAGVDERPLTDTQKAAIAEARQFYGAKVAEREILHQAALHQAGTQEEVERLTEDLRRDKERLASDRDRKIGAARRGES
;
A
#
# COMPACT_ATOMS: atom_id res chain seq x y z
N MET A 1 10.63 -14.08 -28.08
CA MET A 1 10.05 -12.73 -28.03
C MET A 1 10.53 -11.97 -29.25
N THR A 2 9.64 -11.30 -29.99
CA THR A 2 9.98 -10.47 -31.16
C THR A 2 9.60 -9.02 -30.91
N ALA A 3 10.48 -8.07 -31.25
CA ALA A 3 10.21 -6.63 -31.18
C ALA A 3 10.68 -5.99 -32.50
N PRO A 4 9.78 -5.39 -33.30
CA PRO A 4 10.16 -4.79 -34.57
C PRO A 4 11.24 -3.71 -34.39
N GLU A 5 12.25 -3.74 -35.25
CA GLU A 5 13.32 -2.76 -35.22
C GLU A 5 12.79 -1.34 -35.51
N GLY A 6 13.27 -0.36 -34.77
CA GLY A 6 12.76 1.02 -34.79
C GLY A 6 11.53 1.25 -33.90
N SER A 7 10.97 0.22 -33.28
CA SER A 7 9.90 0.39 -32.28
C SER A 7 10.44 0.96 -30.95
N ILE A 8 9.53 1.43 -30.09
CA ILE A 8 9.87 1.95 -28.75
C ILE A 8 10.57 0.91 -27.85
N LEU A 9 10.45 -0.38 -28.17
CA LEU A 9 11.07 -1.50 -27.45
C LEU A 9 12.36 -2.02 -28.13
N ASN A 10 12.64 -1.60 -29.36
CA ASN A 10 13.82 -2.01 -30.13
C ASN A 10 14.30 -0.82 -30.99
N CYS A 11 14.70 0.24 -30.31
CA CYS A 11 15.13 1.49 -30.92
C CYS A 11 16.56 1.38 -31.48
N ARG A 12 16.88 2.16 -32.52
CA ARG A 12 18.22 2.27 -33.10
C ARG A 12 18.94 3.53 -32.59
N PRO A 13 20.27 3.52 -32.44
CA PRO A 13 21.04 4.75 -32.26
C PRO A 13 20.72 5.77 -33.38
N PRO A 14 20.59 7.08 -33.08
CA PRO A 14 20.81 7.76 -31.80
C PRO A 14 19.50 8.03 -31.00
N ALA A 15 18.49 7.16 -31.08
CA ALA A 15 17.21 7.38 -30.40
C ALA A 15 17.37 7.61 -28.87
N PRO A 16 16.61 8.55 -28.27
CA PRO A 16 16.71 8.86 -26.84
C PRO A 16 16.07 7.76 -25.98
N VAL A 17 16.83 7.24 -25.01
CA VAL A 17 16.43 6.08 -24.17
C VAL A 17 16.50 6.33 -22.66
N ALA A 18 16.63 7.59 -22.23
CA ALA A 18 16.81 7.96 -20.82
C ALA A 18 15.62 7.53 -19.94
N ALA A 19 14.38 7.72 -20.42
CA ALA A 19 13.15 7.40 -19.69
C ALA A 19 12.59 5.99 -19.99
N ARG A 20 13.42 5.06 -20.50
CA ARG A 20 12.96 3.72 -20.93
C ARG A 20 12.26 2.89 -19.86
N HIS A 21 12.55 3.14 -18.58
CA HIS A 21 11.94 2.42 -17.45
C HIS A 21 10.42 2.62 -17.40
N ILE A 22 9.91 3.80 -17.80
CA ILE A 22 8.47 4.08 -17.88
C ILE A 22 7.79 3.06 -18.80
N ILE A 23 8.34 2.90 -20.00
CA ILE A 23 7.81 1.98 -21.01
C ILE A 23 8.00 0.53 -20.56
N GLY A 24 9.18 0.19 -20.04
CA GLY A 24 9.48 -1.15 -19.54
C GLY A 24 8.50 -1.59 -18.44
N HIS A 25 8.12 -0.69 -17.53
CA HIS A 25 7.18 -1.00 -16.45
C HIS A 25 5.73 -1.16 -16.93
N LEU A 26 5.35 -0.59 -18.08
CA LEU A 26 4.02 -0.81 -18.67
C LEU A 26 3.89 -2.22 -19.28
N LEU A 27 4.99 -2.85 -19.70
CA LEU A 27 4.96 -4.14 -20.41
C LEU A 27 4.29 -5.27 -19.63
N PRO A 28 4.54 -5.49 -18.32
CA PRO A 28 3.83 -6.53 -17.58
C PRO A 28 2.31 -6.34 -17.57
N HIS A 29 1.82 -5.10 -17.59
CA HIS A 29 0.39 -4.83 -17.66
C HIS A 29 -0.18 -5.10 -19.06
N VAL A 30 0.58 -4.82 -20.12
CA VAL A 30 0.19 -5.20 -21.49
C VAL A 30 0.09 -6.73 -21.61
N VAL A 31 1.07 -7.46 -21.07
CA VAL A 31 1.06 -8.93 -21.06
C VAL A 31 -0.11 -9.46 -20.22
N ALA A 32 -0.33 -8.92 -19.02
CA ALA A 32 -1.48 -9.29 -18.19
C ALA A 32 -2.81 -9.00 -18.88
N GLY A 33 -2.94 -7.87 -19.58
CA GLY A 33 -4.11 -7.51 -20.36
C GLY A 33 -4.37 -8.47 -21.52
N ALA A 34 -3.32 -8.99 -22.18
CA ALA A 34 -3.44 -10.00 -23.23
C ALA A 34 -3.83 -11.38 -22.68
N LEU A 35 -3.38 -11.73 -21.47
CA LEU A 35 -3.66 -13.01 -20.83
C LEU A 35 -4.99 -13.03 -20.05
N LYS A 36 -5.62 -11.88 -19.83
CA LYS A 36 -6.75 -11.79 -18.88
C LYS A 36 -7.91 -12.72 -19.20
N GLU A 37 -8.29 -12.86 -20.47
CA GLU A 37 -9.40 -13.74 -20.86
C GLU A 37 -9.05 -15.23 -20.68
N ALA A 38 -7.79 -15.61 -20.86
CA ALA A 38 -7.33 -16.99 -20.76
C ALA A 38 -7.02 -17.41 -19.32
N LEU A 39 -6.53 -16.49 -18.49
CA LEU A 39 -6.08 -16.73 -17.11
C LEU A 39 -6.67 -15.67 -16.15
N PRO A 40 -7.99 -15.49 -16.09
CA PRO A 40 -8.61 -14.39 -15.35
C PRO A 40 -8.21 -14.39 -13.87
N GLU A 41 -8.11 -15.56 -13.25
CA GLU A 41 -7.78 -15.69 -11.84
C GLU A 41 -6.30 -15.43 -11.50
N HIS A 42 -5.41 -15.42 -12.49
CA HIS A 42 -3.95 -15.29 -12.30
C HIS A 42 -3.38 -13.95 -12.76
N VAL A 43 -4.20 -13.08 -13.35
CA VAL A 43 -3.79 -11.73 -13.73
C VAL A 43 -4.39 -10.69 -12.78
N MET A 44 -3.66 -9.60 -12.60
CA MET A 44 -4.19 -8.40 -11.97
C MET A 44 -4.61 -7.38 -13.04
N ALA A 45 -5.51 -6.47 -12.69
CA ALA A 45 -5.83 -5.29 -13.48
C ALA A 45 -4.59 -4.39 -13.67
N GLU A 46 -4.72 -3.34 -14.47
CA GLU A 46 -3.59 -2.43 -14.66
C GLU A 46 -3.28 -1.66 -13.36
N GLY A 47 -2.00 -1.41 -13.11
CA GLY A 47 -1.55 -0.49 -12.07
C GLY A 47 -1.06 0.81 -12.67
N SER A 48 -0.57 1.71 -11.81
CA SER A 48 0.21 2.88 -12.24
C SER A 48 1.37 2.48 -13.14
N ALA A 49 1.96 1.30 -12.89
CA ALA A 49 3.08 0.69 -13.57
C ALA A 49 4.39 1.48 -13.42
N ASN A 50 4.41 2.71 -13.91
CA ASN A 50 5.60 3.51 -13.92
C ASN A 50 5.89 4.07 -12.51
N ILE A 51 7.17 4.02 -12.14
CA ILE A 51 7.68 4.80 -11.03
C ILE A 51 7.87 6.21 -11.56
N TRP A 52 7.33 7.21 -10.87
CA TRP A 52 7.53 8.60 -11.25
C TRP A 52 8.86 9.06 -10.65
N GLY A 53 9.80 9.44 -11.54
CA GLY A 53 11.05 10.07 -11.15
C GLY A 53 10.90 11.58 -11.12
N VAL A 54 11.24 12.20 -10.01
CA VAL A 54 11.17 13.65 -9.83
C VAL A 54 12.59 14.16 -9.71
N GLN A 55 13.05 14.86 -10.75
CA GLN A 55 14.37 15.45 -10.78
C GLN A 55 14.24 16.96 -10.58
N VAL A 56 15.01 17.49 -9.64
CA VAL A 56 15.06 18.92 -9.33
C VAL A 56 16.50 19.37 -9.37
N ALA A 57 16.78 20.50 -10.02
CA ALA A 57 18.11 21.08 -10.08
C ALA A 57 18.04 22.61 -9.97
N GLY A 58 19.05 23.20 -9.33
CA GLY A 58 19.12 24.63 -9.10
C GLY A 58 20.27 24.97 -8.16
N LYS A 59 20.12 26.06 -7.41
CA LYS A 59 21.00 26.40 -6.30
C LYS A 59 20.20 26.49 -5.00
N ASP A 60 20.81 26.17 -3.88
CA ASP A 60 20.21 26.38 -2.56
C ASP A 60 20.26 27.86 -2.13
N GLU A 61 19.80 28.18 -0.91
CA GLU A 61 19.83 29.55 -0.37
C GLU A 61 21.24 30.12 -0.19
N ALA A 62 22.26 29.26 -0.06
CA ALA A 62 23.67 29.65 0.03
C ALA A 62 24.32 29.82 -1.35
N GLY A 63 23.60 29.52 -2.43
CA GLY A 63 24.09 29.57 -3.80
C GLY A 63 24.84 28.31 -4.25
N THR A 64 24.81 27.23 -3.45
CA THR A 64 25.45 25.95 -3.81
C THR A 64 24.60 25.23 -4.86
N PRO A 65 25.18 24.84 -6.01
CA PRO A 65 24.45 24.03 -6.98
C PRO A 65 24.02 22.69 -6.40
N PHE A 66 22.79 22.27 -6.71
CA PHE A 66 22.29 20.95 -6.35
C PHE A 66 21.57 20.30 -7.53
N THR A 67 21.58 18.96 -7.54
CA THR A 67 20.64 18.15 -8.29
C THR A 67 20.19 17.00 -7.40
N TYR A 68 18.90 16.73 -7.38
CA TYR A 68 18.35 15.64 -6.58
C TYR A 68 17.26 14.93 -7.36
N ILE A 69 17.24 13.60 -7.25
CA ILE A 69 16.21 12.76 -7.83
C ILE A 69 15.63 11.85 -6.75
N PHE A 70 14.31 11.78 -6.70
CA PHE A 70 13.60 10.80 -5.88
C PHE A 70 12.51 10.10 -6.69
N PHE A 71 12.13 8.93 -6.21
CA PHE A 71 11.20 8.04 -6.88
C PHE A 71 9.96 7.81 -6.04
N THR A 72 8.82 7.79 -6.72
CA THR A 72 7.50 7.68 -6.09
C THR A 72 6.63 6.74 -6.91
N SER A 73 5.69 6.06 -6.27
CA SER A 73 4.90 5.01 -6.93
C SER A 73 3.40 5.19 -6.70
N GLY A 74 2.62 4.88 -7.73
CA GLY A 74 1.16 4.91 -7.64
C GLY A 74 0.60 3.63 -7.01
N GLY A 75 -0.66 3.35 -7.29
CA GLY A 75 -1.31 2.12 -6.86
C GLY A 75 -1.15 0.97 -7.86
N THR A 76 -1.04 -0.26 -7.37
CA THR A 76 -1.10 -1.47 -8.23
C THR A 76 -2.53 -1.78 -8.63
N GLY A 77 -2.73 -2.53 -9.72
CA GLY A 77 -4.05 -3.03 -10.08
C GLY A 77 -4.59 -4.03 -9.04
N ALA A 78 -5.92 -4.12 -8.96
CA ALA A 78 -6.59 -5.13 -8.18
C ALA A 78 -6.40 -6.54 -8.77
N ARG A 79 -6.46 -7.55 -7.91
CA ARG A 79 -6.37 -8.97 -8.27
C ARG A 79 -7.76 -9.58 -8.25
N SER A 80 -7.90 -10.73 -8.89
CA SER A 80 -9.10 -11.59 -8.85
C SER A 80 -9.60 -11.93 -7.43
N THR A 81 -8.73 -11.81 -6.42
CA THR A 81 -9.01 -12.21 -5.03
C THR A 81 -8.75 -11.13 -3.98
N LYS A 82 -8.13 -10.00 -4.34
CA LYS A 82 -7.65 -8.98 -3.37
C LYS A 82 -7.55 -7.60 -4.00
N ASP A 83 -7.77 -6.57 -3.19
CA ASP A 83 -7.49 -5.18 -3.55
C ASP A 83 -6.02 -4.99 -3.99
N GLY A 84 -5.79 -3.97 -4.81
CA GLY A 84 -4.46 -3.52 -5.20
C GLY A 84 -3.73 -2.87 -4.03
N LEU A 85 -2.41 -2.93 -4.06
CA LEU A 85 -1.54 -2.33 -3.06
C LEU A 85 -1.40 -0.83 -3.35
N SER A 86 -1.70 0.00 -2.34
CA SER A 86 -1.56 1.46 -2.44
C SER A 86 -0.10 1.88 -2.38
N ALA A 87 0.27 2.93 -3.13
CA ALA A 87 1.61 3.54 -3.13
C ALA A 87 2.77 2.54 -3.27
N THR A 88 2.56 1.46 -4.02
CA THR A 88 3.48 0.31 -4.11
C THR A 88 4.00 0.19 -5.53
N ALA A 89 5.32 0.12 -5.66
CA ALA A 89 5.97 -0.10 -6.94
C ALA A 89 5.65 -1.51 -7.46
N PHE A 90 5.28 -1.57 -8.74
CA PHE A 90 5.20 -2.80 -9.52
C PHE A 90 5.41 -2.43 -10.99
N PRO A 91 6.20 -3.16 -11.78
CA PRO A 91 6.85 -4.45 -11.48
C PRO A 91 8.16 -4.35 -10.69
N SER A 92 8.61 -3.13 -10.40
CA SER A 92 9.84 -2.89 -9.63
C SER A 92 9.63 -3.11 -8.14
N GLY A 93 10.66 -3.58 -7.43
CA GLY A 93 10.67 -3.72 -5.98
C GLY A 93 11.24 -2.49 -5.24
N VAL A 94 11.35 -1.34 -5.90
CA VAL A 94 11.90 -0.12 -5.29
C VAL A 94 10.97 0.41 -4.19
N LEU A 95 11.57 0.75 -3.06
CA LEU A 95 10.90 1.41 -1.94
C LEU A 95 10.89 2.93 -2.15
N GLY A 96 9.83 3.59 -1.70
CA GLY A 96 9.76 5.06 -1.74
C GLY A 96 10.79 5.69 -0.79
N THR A 97 11.42 6.79 -1.23
CA THR A 97 12.40 7.52 -0.40
C THR A 97 11.71 8.12 0.84
N PRO A 98 12.26 7.93 2.05
CA PRO A 98 11.79 8.62 3.27
C PRO A 98 11.88 10.14 3.13
N VAL A 99 10.95 10.87 3.79
CA VAL A 99 10.91 12.34 3.70
C VAL A 99 12.18 12.94 4.32
N GLU A 100 12.61 12.40 5.46
CA GLU A 100 13.78 12.83 6.20
C GLU A 100 15.05 12.73 5.35
N VAL A 101 15.15 11.68 4.52
CA VAL A 101 16.29 11.48 3.60
C VAL A 101 16.26 12.51 2.47
N ILE A 102 15.08 12.83 1.93
CA ILE A 102 14.94 13.85 0.88
C ILE A 102 15.38 15.22 1.43
N GLU A 103 14.85 15.62 2.59
CA GLU A 103 15.07 16.96 3.16
C GLU A 103 16.47 17.15 3.76
N SER A 104 17.13 16.05 4.17
CA SER A 104 18.50 16.09 4.70
C SER A 104 19.56 16.15 3.60
N LEU A 105 19.30 15.54 2.45
CA LEU A 105 20.26 15.45 1.34
C LEU A 105 20.03 16.49 0.24
N SER A 106 19.00 17.32 0.36
CA SER A 106 18.64 18.30 -0.65
C SER A 106 17.95 19.53 -0.04
N PRO A 107 17.87 20.65 -0.78
CA PRO A 107 17.09 21.80 -0.33
C PRO A 107 15.58 21.62 -0.48
N LEU A 108 15.10 20.44 -0.89
CA LEU A 108 13.66 20.16 -0.97
C LEU A 108 13.02 20.15 0.43
N ILE A 109 11.79 20.64 0.51
CA ILE A 109 10.91 20.55 1.67
C ILE A 109 9.62 19.89 1.23
N ILE A 110 9.26 18.77 1.84
CA ILE A 110 8.03 18.03 1.55
C ILE A 110 6.91 18.62 2.43
N GLU A 111 5.98 19.35 1.82
CA GLU A 111 4.81 19.89 2.53
C GLU A 111 3.71 18.84 2.72
N LYS A 112 3.66 17.83 1.84
CA LYS A 112 2.64 16.78 1.89
C LYS A 112 3.18 15.48 1.33
N LYS A 113 2.89 14.37 2.02
CA LYS A 113 3.02 13.01 1.49
C LYS A 113 1.89 12.17 2.08
N ALA A 114 0.89 11.84 1.27
CA ALA A 114 -0.31 11.14 1.73
C ALA A 114 -0.88 10.24 0.63
N LEU A 115 -1.67 9.23 0.99
CA LEU A 115 -2.45 8.49 0.00
C LEU A 115 -3.44 9.44 -0.71
N ARG A 116 -3.65 9.21 -2.00
CA ARG A 116 -4.61 9.97 -2.81
C ARG A 116 -5.97 9.30 -2.69
N GLU A 117 -6.79 9.79 -1.78
CA GLU A 117 -8.19 9.36 -1.60
C GLU A 117 -8.93 9.29 -2.95
N GLY A 118 -9.71 8.22 -3.15
CA GLY A 118 -10.53 8.03 -4.35
C GLY A 118 -9.74 7.80 -5.65
N SER A 119 -8.42 7.60 -5.60
CA SER A 119 -7.63 7.40 -6.82
C SER A 119 -7.62 5.97 -7.35
N GLY A 120 -7.90 4.98 -6.51
CA GLY A 120 -7.99 3.58 -6.94
C GLY A 120 -9.33 3.31 -7.63
N GLY A 121 -9.32 2.60 -8.75
CA GLY A 121 -10.53 2.24 -9.47
C GLY A 121 -11.40 1.28 -8.66
N ASP A 122 -12.69 1.55 -8.63
CA ASP A 122 -13.66 0.72 -7.93
C ASP A 122 -13.84 -0.65 -8.61
N GLY A 123 -14.20 -1.66 -7.84
CA GLY A 123 -14.50 -3.00 -8.32
C GLY A 123 -14.90 -3.90 -7.16
N ARG A 124 -15.21 -5.17 -7.44
CA ARG A 124 -15.31 -6.20 -6.39
C ARG A 124 -14.07 -6.12 -5.49
N TYR A 125 -12.91 -5.97 -6.13
CA TYR A 125 -11.66 -5.55 -5.52
C TYR A 125 -11.20 -4.20 -6.08
N ARG A 126 -10.85 -3.27 -5.20
CA ARG A 126 -10.44 -1.90 -5.53
C ARG A 126 -8.98 -1.87 -5.97
N GLY A 127 -8.65 -1.13 -7.01
CA GLY A 127 -7.25 -0.87 -7.39
C GLY A 127 -6.54 -0.05 -6.31
N GLY A 128 -5.23 -0.23 -6.13
CA GLY A 128 -4.45 0.48 -5.12
C GLY A 128 -4.54 2.00 -5.28
N LEU A 129 -4.44 2.74 -4.18
CA LEU A 129 -4.41 4.21 -4.25
C LEU A 129 -3.04 4.69 -4.73
N GLY A 130 -3.05 5.79 -5.47
CA GLY A 130 -1.87 6.63 -5.65
C GLY A 130 -1.52 7.39 -4.36
N GLN A 131 -0.60 8.32 -4.49
CA GLN A 131 -0.20 9.23 -3.41
C GLN A 131 -0.09 10.66 -3.91
N VAL A 132 -0.28 11.63 -3.03
CA VAL A 132 -0.04 13.05 -3.27
C VAL A 132 1.26 13.42 -2.58
N ILE A 133 2.20 13.99 -3.33
CA ILE A 133 3.45 14.54 -2.81
C ILE A 133 3.53 16.00 -3.22
N ALA A 134 3.64 16.90 -2.26
CA ALA A 134 3.81 18.32 -2.51
C ALA A 134 5.13 18.80 -1.91
N PHE A 135 5.91 19.59 -2.65
CA PHE A 135 7.19 20.09 -2.19
C PHE A 135 7.53 21.48 -2.71
N ARG A 136 8.43 22.14 -2.00
CA ARG A 136 9.13 23.37 -2.39
C ARG A 136 10.63 23.16 -2.36
N VAL A 137 11.37 24.15 -2.84
CA VAL A 137 12.84 24.20 -2.75
C VAL A 137 13.23 25.40 -1.89
N ARG A 138 14.13 25.19 -0.91
CA ARG A 138 14.83 26.26 -0.20
C ARG A 138 15.83 26.92 -1.14
N THR A 139 15.38 27.95 -1.87
CA THR A 139 16.22 28.68 -2.83
C THR A 139 15.76 30.14 -2.95
N ARG A 140 16.67 30.98 -3.46
CA ARG A 140 16.41 32.39 -3.82
C ARG A 140 16.40 32.62 -5.33
N GLU A 141 16.82 31.64 -6.12
CA GLU A 141 16.91 31.71 -7.57
C GLU A 141 15.91 30.75 -8.22
N PRO A 142 15.47 31.01 -9.48
CA PRO A 142 14.70 30.03 -10.22
C PRO A 142 15.41 28.68 -10.31
N TYR A 143 14.63 27.61 -10.33
CA TYR A 143 15.13 26.24 -10.42
C TYR A 143 14.36 25.46 -11.50
N VAL A 144 14.85 24.29 -11.86
CA VAL A 144 14.19 23.41 -12.84
C VAL A 144 13.68 22.14 -12.18
N CYS A 145 12.51 21.68 -12.63
CA CYS A 145 11.94 20.41 -12.25
C CYS A 145 11.53 19.61 -13.48
N SER A 146 12.03 18.39 -13.60
CA SER A 146 11.70 17.44 -14.65
C SER A 146 11.06 16.21 -14.03
N ILE A 147 9.85 15.86 -14.49
CA ILE A 147 9.09 14.73 -13.95
C ILE A 147 8.95 13.65 -15.02
N LEU A 148 9.61 12.53 -14.77
CA LEU A 148 9.54 11.33 -15.59
C LEU A 148 8.24 10.58 -15.25
N CYS A 149 7.15 10.97 -15.92
CA CYS A 149 5.80 10.47 -15.64
C CYS A 149 5.06 9.94 -16.88
N ASP A 150 4.02 9.16 -16.61
CA ASP A 150 3.01 8.66 -17.56
C ASP A 150 1.70 8.44 -16.80
N ARG A 151 0.66 7.88 -17.46
CA ARG A 151 -0.69 7.72 -16.92
C ARG A 151 -1.40 9.04 -16.59
N THR A 152 -0.94 10.15 -17.16
CA THR A 152 -1.56 11.48 -16.99
C THR A 152 -2.76 11.72 -17.91
N ARG A 153 -2.82 10.98 -19.03
CA ARG A 153 -3.94 11.02 -19.99
C ARG A 153 -4.71 9.72 -20.08
N VAL A 154 -4.01 8.58 -20.04
CA VAL A 154 -4.61 7.24 -20.10
C VAL A 154 -4.44 6.58 -18.74
N PRO A 155 -5.49 6.48 -17.91
CA PRO A 155 -5.38 5.90 -16.58
C PRO A 155 -5.15 4.38 -16.63
N ALA A 156 -4.83 3.79 -15.48
CA ALA A 156 -4.77 2.34 -15.31
C ALA A 156 -6.18 1.75 -15.45
N GLN A 157 -6.36 0.83 -16.42
CA GLN A 157 -7.65 0.22 -16.68
C GLN A 157 -8.02 -0.87 -15.67
N GLY A 158 -9.28 -0.88 -15.26
CA GLY A 158 -9.88 -1.98 -14.51
C GLY A 158 -10.25 -3.16 -15.41
N PHE A 159 -10.34 -4.36 -14.83
CA PHE A 159 -10.69 -5.60 -15.53
C PHE A 159 -12.04 -6.15 -15.09
N PHE A 160 -12.73 -6.86 -16.00
CA PHE A 160 -13.98 -7.60 -15.75
C PHE A 160 -15.08 -6.79 -15.05
N GLY A 161 -15.30 -5.54 -15.47
CA GLY A 161 -16.28 -4.64 -14.86
C GLY A 161 -15.77 -3.78 -13.71
N GLY A 162 -14.47 -3.87 -13.39
CA GLY A 162 -13.78 -2.89 -12.55
C GLY A 162 -13.54 -1.57 -13.28
N GLU A 163 -13.62 -0.48 -12.55
CA GLU A 163 -13.39 0.87 -13.04
C GLU A 163 -11.90 1.19 -13.18
N SER A 164 -11.59 2.19 -14.01
CA SER A 164 -10.22 2.71 -14.13
C SER A 164 -9.80 3.47 -12.87
N GLY A 165 -8.51 3.45 -12.54
CA GLY A 165 -7.96 4.35 -11.53
C GLY A 165 -7.97 5.81 -12.00
N ALA A 166 -7.76 6.75 -11.08
CA ALA A 166 -7.58 8.15 -11.41
C ALA A 166 -6.25 8.36 -12.17
N PRO A 167 -6.23 9.24 -13.20
CA PRO A 167 -5.01 9.58 -13.91
C PRO A 167 -4.06 10.37 -13.00
N GLY A 168 -2.77 10.32 -13.31
CA GLY A 168 -1.77 11.14 -12.61
C GLY A 168 -1.87 12.61 -13.00
N GLU A 169 -1.53 13.51 -12.08
CA GLU A 169 -1.49 14.95 -12.33
C GLU A 169 -0.21 15.55 -11.76
N VAL A 170 0.35 16.53 -12.48
CA VAL A 170 1.40 17.42 -11.99
C VAL A 170 0.80 18.80 -11.92
N LEU A 171 0.94 19.47 -10.78
CA LEU A 171 0.46 20.83 -10.57
C LEU A 171 1.63 21.71 -10.10
N VAL A 172 1.73 22.89 -10.67
CA VAL A 172 2.61 23.97 -10.21
C VAL A 172 1.70 25.10 -9.74
N ASN A 173 1.78 25.46 -8.46
CA ASN A 173 0.89 26.44 -7.83
C ASN A 173 -0.61 26.13 -8.09
N GLY A 174 -0.97 24.85 -8.00
CA GLY A 174 -2.34 24.37 -8.18
C GLY A 174 -2.84 24.29 -9.63
N ARG A 175 -1.98 24.54 -10.62
CA ARG A 175 -2.36 24.49 -12.04
C ARG A 175 -1.49 23.48 -12.81
N PRO A 176 -2.05 22.71 -13.75
CA PRO A 176 -1.25 21.82 -14.57
C PRO A 176 -0.35 22.63 -15.53
N PRO A 177 0.92 22.24 -15.72
CA PRO A 177 1.75 22.82 -16.76
C PRO A 177 1.23 22.38 -18.15
N ALA A 178 1.61 23.13 -19.20
CA ALA A 178 1.20 22.81 -20.57
C ALA A 178 1.65 21.40 -21.01
N ASN A 179 2.83 20.97 -20.57
CA ASN A 179 3.32 19.61 -20.75
C ASN A 179 3.97 19.11 -19.45
N PRO A 180 3.34 18.19 -18.70
CA PRO A 180 3.89 17.68 -17.44
C PRO A 180 5.13 16.79 -17.63
N LYS A 181 5.43 16.36 -18.87
CA LYS A 181 6.61 15.56 -19.21
C LYS A 181 7.80 16.41 -19.71
N ALA A 182 7.62 17.73 -19.84
CA ALA A 182 8.70 18.65 -20.17
C ALA A 182 9.43 19.11 -18.89
N GLU A 183 10.62 19.67 -19.06
CA GLU A 183 11.30 20.41 -18.00
C GLU A 183 10.50 21.68 -17.68
N GLN A 184 10.29 21.94 -16.40
CA GLN A 184 9.59 23.12 -15.89
C GLN A 184 10.61 24.07 -15.26
N ALA A 185 10.66 25.31 -15.75
CA ALA A 185 11.34 26.40 -15.05
C ALA A 185 10.41 26.98 -13.99
N LEU A 186 10.85 27.02 -12.73
CA LEU A 186 10.04 27.31 -11.57
C LEU A 186 10.60 28.50 -10.79
N ALA A 187 9.71 29.37 -10.34
CA ALA A 187 10.05 30.45 -9.42
C ALA A 187 10.48 29.87 -8.05
N PRO A 188 11.30 30.59 -7.26
CA PRO A 188 11.78 30.13 -5.95
C PRO A 188 10.66 29.68 -5.00
N ASP A 189 9.50 30.34 -5.08
CA ASP A 189 8.31 30.09 -4.27
C ASP A 189 7.27 29.20 -4.99
N ALA A 190 7.64 28.44 -6.01
CA ALA A 190 6.73 27.50 -6.64
C ALA A 190 6.47 26.28 -5.73
N LEU A 191 5.20 25.97 -5.51
CA LEU A 191 4.76 24.69 -4.94
C LEU A 191 4.53 23.70 -6.08
N VAL A 192 5.25 22.58 -6.06
CA VAL A 192 5.04 21.47 -6.97
C VAL A 192 4.23 20.40 -6.25
N GLU A 193 3.06 20.06 -6.78
CA GLU A 193 2.23 18.95 -6.29
C GLU A 193 2.16 17.85 -7.36
N ILE A 194 2.44 16.62 -6.94
CA ILE A 194 2.45 15.43 -7.77
C ILE A 194 1.37 14.50 -7.22
N ARG A 195 0.33 14.28 -8.02
CA ARG A 195 -0.75 13.35 -7.72
C ARG A 195 -0.53 12.09 -8.54
N LEU A 196 -0.03 11.05 -7.90
CA LEU A 196 0.23 9.80 -8.58
C LEU A 196 -1.08 9.08 -8.97
N PRO A 197 -1.06 8.33 -10.08
CA PRO A 197 -2.20 7.54 -10.55
C PRO A 197 -2.52 6.41 -9.57
N GLY A 198 -3.80 6.03 -9.51
CA GLY A 198 -4.20 4.78 -8.86
C GLY A 198 -4.22 3.60 -9.82
N GLY A 199 -4.40 2.40 -9.27
CA GLY A 199 -4.59 1.19 -10.06
C GLY A 199 -6.06 0.99 -10.48
N GLY A 200 -6.30 0.18 -11.50
CA GLY A 200 -7.63 -0.24 -11.91
C GLY A 200 -8.25 -1.28 -10.95
N GLY A 201 -9.58 -1.25 -10.85
CA GLY A 201 -10.36 -2.22 -10.09
C GLY A 201 -10.51 -3.56 -10.81
N TYR A 202 -11.04 -4.55 -10.10
CA TYR A 202 -11.28 -5.89 -10.63
C TYR A 202 -12.69 -6.36 -10.25
N GLY A 203 -13.45 -6.79 -11.25
CA GLY A 203 -14.81 -7.30 -11.06
C GLY A 203 -15.86 -6.19 -10.86
N PRO A 204 -17.16 -6.51 -10.97
CA PRO A 204 -18.23 -5.54 -10.80
C PRO A 204 -18.21 -4.82 -9.44
N THR A 205 -18.37 -3.50 -9.45
CA THR A 205 -18.38 -2.68 -8.22
C THR A 205 -19.47 -3.12 -7.24
N ALA A 206 -20.65 -3.49 -7.72
CA ALA A 206 -21.79 -3.93 -6.91
C ALA A 206 -21.48 -5.16 -6.01
N GLU A 207 -20.47 -5.95 -6.36
CA GLU A 207 -20.11 -7.18 -5.64
C GLU A 207 -19.05 -6.95 -4.55
N ARG A 208 -18.58 -5.72 -4.37
CA ARG A 208 -17.62 -5.40 -3.31
C ARG A 208 -18.26 -5.65 -1.95
N ASP A 209 -17.57 -6.45 -1.13
CA ASP A 209 -17.99 -6.76 0.25
C ASP A 209 -18.31 -5.47 1.03
N PRO A 210 -19.53 -5.34 1.60
CA PRO A 210 -19.90 -4.20 2.44
C PRO A 210 -18.92 -3.90 3.57
N ALA A 211 -18.27 -4.93 4.15
CA ALA A 211 -17.26 -4.76 5.18
C ALA A 211 -15.98 -4.08 4.64
N LEU A 212 -15.54 -4.44 3.42
CA LEU A 212 -14.43 -3.77 2.75
C LEU A 212 -14.78 -2.33 2.40
N ARG A 213 -16.02 -2.05 1.95
CA ARG A 213 -16.50 -0.68 1.72
C ARG A 213 -16.50 0.17 2.99
N ALA A 214 -16.94 -0.41 4.11
CA ALA A 214 -16.91 0.27 5.40
C ALA A 214 -15.48 0.59 5.84
N ARG A 215 -14.55 -0.37 5.64
CA ARG A 215 -13.13 -0.15 5.88
C ARG A 215 -12.57 0.96 5.00
N ASP A 216 -12.84 0.96 3.70
CA ASP A 216 -12.35 2.01 2.79
C ASP A 216 -12.78 3.40 3.26
N ARG A 217 -14.01 3.55 3.75
CA ARG A 217 -14.49 4.84 4.29
C ARG A 217 -13.80 5.22 5.60
N LEU A 218 -13.59 4.25 6.49
CA LEU A 218 -12.90 4.48 7.77
C LEU A 218 -11.45 4.91 7.55
N GLU A 219 -10.78 4.30 6.59
CA GLU A 219 -9.36 4.52 6.27
C GLU A 219 -9.14 5.70 5.29
N GLY A 220 -10.21 6.34 4.80
CA GLY A 220 -10.13 7.45 3.85
C GLY A 220 -9.64 7.04 2.46
N TYR A 221 -9.93 5.81 2.02
CA TYR A 221 -9.52 5.29 0.72
C TYR A 221 -10.48 5.63 -0.41
N ALA A 222 -11.77 5.68 -0.11
CA ALA A 222 -12.81 6.09 -1.04
C ALA A 222 -13.26 7.50 -0.71
N THR A 223 -13.50 8.31 -1.75
CA THR A 223 -14.13 9.62 -1.59
C THR A 223 -15.44 9.48 -0.82
N ARG A 224 -15.70 10.39 0.12
CA ARG A 224 -17.03 10.62 0.69
C ARG A 224 -17.99 11.07 -0.43
N THR A 225 -18.43 10.17 -1.30
CA THR A 225 -19.55 10.46 -2.18
C THR A 225 -20.78 10.66 -1.28
N PRO A 226 -21.51 11.80 -1.38
CA PRO A 226 -22.76 11.96 -0.65
C PRO A 226 -23.70 10.85 -1.10
N LEU A 227 -24.30 10.16 -0.13
CA LEU A 227 -25.35 9.17 -0.38
C LEU A 227 -26.38 9.78 -1.34
N LEU A 228 -26.41 9.30 -2.59
CA LEU A 228 -27.58 9.42 -3.42
C LEU A 228 -28.72 8.81 -2.63
N HIS A 229 -29.72 9.63 -2.35
CA HIS A 229 -30.99 9.31 -1.72
C HIS A 229 -31.40 7.85 -1.89
N TYR A 230 -31.07 7.03 -0.90
CA TYR A 230 -31.89 5.88 -0.53
C TYR A 230 -32.29 6.13 0.90
N GLY A 231 -33.53 6.60 1.05
CA GLY A 231 -34.07 7.01 2.31
C GLY A 231 -34.04 5.88 3.31
N LEU A 232 -33.49 6.14 4.49
CA LEU A 232 -33.93 5.55 5.73
C LEU A 232 -33.73 6.60 6.81
N MET A 233 -34.84 7.04 7.38
CA MET A 233 -34.86 7.63 8.71
C MET A 233 -34.41 6.55 9.70
N ALA A 234 -33.39 6.84 10.50
CA ALA A 234 -33.24 6.39 11.88
C ALA A 234 -32.04 7.12 12.49
N ASP A 235 -32.26 7.68 13.67
CA ASP A 235 -31.42 8.65 14.37
C ASP A 235 -30.26 8.01 15.16
N ASP A 236 -29.72 6.89 14.66
CA ASP A 236 -28.58 6.20 15.26
C ASP A 236 -27.47 6.08 14.20
N GLY A 237 -26.32 6.69 14.47
CA GLY A 237 -25.16 6.67 13.57
C GLY A 237 -24.75 5.24 13.16
N PRO A 238 -24.09 5.07 12.00
CA PRO A 238 -23.74 3.76 11.50
C PRO A 238 -22.80 3.02 12.46
N LYS A 239 -23.23 1.84 12.91
CA LYS A 239 -22.47 0.94 13.77
C LYS A 239 -21.10 0.63 13.17
N SER A 240 -20.08 0.56 14.03
CA SER A 240 -18.71 0.25 13.60
C SER A 240 -18.58 -1.18 13.05
N ALA A 241 -17.55 -1.44 12.24
CA ALA A 241 -17.27 -2.79 11.74
C ALA A 241 -17.04 -3.80 12.88
N PHE A 242 -16.49 -3.34 14.00
CA PHE A 242 -16.35 -4.12 15.22
C PHE A 242 -17.71 -4.47 15.81
N GLU A 243 -18.63 -3.51 15.92
CA GLU A 243 -19.98 -3.74 16.42
C GLU A 243 -20.76 -4.74 15.56
N LEU A 244 -20.71 -4.59 14.23
CA LEU A 244 -21.38 -5.51 13.31
C LEU A 244 -20.76 -6.92 13.33
N ALA A 245 -19.44 -7.04 13.46
CA ALA A 245 -18.75 -8.32 13.60
C ALA A 245 -19.09 -9.01 14.93
N MET A 246 -19.10 -8.25 16.03
CA MET A 246 -19.48 -8.74 17.35
C MET A 246 -20.96 -9.11 17.44
N GLU A 247 -21.83 -8.39 16.74
CA GLU A 247 -23.27 -8.69 16.66
C GLU A 247 -23.52 -9.99 15.88
N ARG A 248 -22.80 -10.21 14.77
CA ARG A 248 -22.83 -11.49 14.02
C ARG A 248 -22.27 -12.66 14.81
N LEU A 249 -21.21 -12.45 15.59
CA LEU A 249 -20.64 -13.47 16.47
C LEU A 249 -21.62 -13.84 17.58
N ARG A 250 -22.19 -12.85 18.28
CA ARG A 250 -23.22 -13.08 19.32
C ARG A 250 -24.47 -13.77 18.79
N GLN A 251 -24.88 -13.43 17.56
CA GLN A 251 -26.00 -14.10 16.89
C GLN A 251 -25.69 -15.57 16.62
N LYS A 252 -24.51 -15.88 16.08
CA LYS A 252 -24.04 -17.26 15.88
C LYS A 252 -23.88 -18.04 17.18
N ASP A 253 -23.36 -17.40 18.23
CA ASP A 253 -23.16 -18.03 19.53
C ASP A 253 -24.51 -18.34 20.21
N LYS A 254 -25.51 -17.47 20.07
CA LYS A 254 -26.90 -17.74 20.47
C LYS A 254 -27.51 -18.90 19.70
N GLU A 255 -27.34 -18.94 18.39
CA GLU A 255 -27.85 -20.02 17.53
C GLU A 255 -27.17 -21.37 17.81
N ALA A 256 -25.91 -21.35 18.25
CA ALA A 256 -25.14 -22.52 18.66
C ALA A 256 -25.38 -22.93 20.14
N GLY A 257 -26.23 -22.21 20.89
CA GLY A 257 -26.53 -22.50 22.30
C GLY A 257 -25.35 -22.27 23.25
N VAL A 258 -24.42 -21.38 22.90
CA VAL A 258 -23.26 -21.04 23.73
C VAL A 258 -23.70 -20.10 24.86
N ASP A 259 -23.64 -20.58 26.10
CA ASP A 259 -23.95 -19.80 27.31
C ASP A 259 -22.78 -18.84 27.62
N GLU A 260 -22.86 -17.59 27.14
CA GLU A 260 -21.89 -16.52 27.47
C GLU A 260 -22.05 -16.11 28.94
N ARG A 261 -21.40 -16.85 29.84
CA ARG A 261 -21.24 -16.40 31.23
C ARG A 261 -20.12 -15.36 31.28
N PRO A 262 -20.36 -14.16 31.81
CA PRO A 262 -19.30 -13.19 32.00
C PRO A 262 -18.24 -13.77 32.94
N LEU A 263 -16.97 -13.69 32.50
CA LEU A 263 -15.85 -14.12 33.32
C LEU A 263 -15.83 -13.34 34.63
N THR A 264 -15.68 -14.06 35.75
CA THR A 264 -15.43 -13.46 37.05
C THR A 264 -14.06 -12.77 37.06
N ASP A 265 -13.86 -11.80 37.96
CA ASP A 265 -12.60 -11.06 38.03
C ASP A 265 -11.40 -11.96 38.38
N THR A 266 -11.63 -13.04 39.13
CA THR A 266 -10.63 -14.09 39.39
C THR A 266 -10.24 -14.83 38.12
N GLN A 267 -11.19 -15.17 37.25
CA GLN A 267 -10.90 -15.80 35.96
C GLN A 267 -10.18 -14.85 35.00
N LYS A 268 -10.55 -13.57 34.98
CA LYS A 268 -9.83 -12.55 34.19
C LYS A 268 -8.38 -12.41 34.64
N ALA A 269 -8.15 -12.36 35.96
CA ALA A 269 -6.81 -12.29 36.53
C ALA A 269 -5.97 -13.53 36.16
N ALA A 270 -6.53 -14.74 36.30
CA ALA A 270 -5.84 -15.99 35.93
C ALA A 270 -5.49 -16.06 34.43
N ILE A 271 -6.38 -15.57 33.55
CA ILE A 271 -6.13 -15.50 32.10
C ILE A 271 -5.01 -14.48 31.79
N ALA A 272 -5.03 -13.33 32.45
CA ALA A 272 -3.99 -12.31 32.29
C ALA A 272 -2.63 -12.82 32.76
N GLU A 273 -2.58 -13.50 33.92
CA GLU A 273 -1.38 -14.11 34.46
C GLU A 273 -0.82 -15.19 33.52
N ALA A 274 -1.68 -16.07 32.99
CA ALA A 274 -1.27 -17.08 32.02
C ALA A 274 -0.66 -16.43 30.76
N ARG A 275 -1.29 -15.38 30.23
CA ARG A 275 -0.75 -14.65 29.05
C ARG A 275 0.61 -14.03 29.35
N GLN A 276 0.76 -13.39 30.50
CA GLN A 276 2.01 -12.77 30.90
C GLN A 276 3.12 -13.80 31.10
N PHE A 277 2.83 -14.90 31.80
CA PHE A 277 3.79 -15.97 32.06
C PHE A 277 4.31 -16.63 30.79
N TYR A 278 3.41 -17.07 29.90
CA TYR A 278 3.82 -17.71 28.65
C TYR A 278 4.40 -16.72 27.64
N GLY A 279 3.98 -15.46 27.67
CA GLY A 279 4.62 -14.38 26.90
C GLY A 279 6.08 -14.19 27.30
N ALA A 280 6.36 -14.16 28.61
CA ALA A 280 7.73 -14.09 29.13
C ALA A 280 8.57 -15.33 28.75
N LYS A 281 7.97 -16.53 28.77
CA LYS A 281 8.66 -17.76 28.35
C LYS A 281 9.00 -17.80 26.87
N VAL A 282 8.14 -17.27 26.00
CA VAL A 282 8.45 -17.15 24.57
C VAL A 282 9.61 -16.16 24.36
N ALA A 283 9.58 -15.00 25.03
CA ALA A 283 10.65 -14.02 24.94
C ALA A 283 12.01 -14.59 25.43
N GLU A 284 12.01 -15.34 26.53
CA GLU A 284 13.19 -16.06 27.04
C GLU A 284 13.77 -17.01 25.97
N ARG A 285 12.91 -17.77 25.28
CA ARG A 285 13.33 -18.71 24.22
C ARG A 285 13.89 -18.00 23.00
N GLU A 286 13.30 -16.87 22.61
CA GLU A 286 13.81 -16.05 21.50
C GLU A 286 15.20 -15.48 21.78
N ILE A 287 15.44 -15.00 23.01
CA ILE A 287 16.75 -14.48 23.43
C ILE A 287 17.80 -15.61 23.41
N LEU A 288 17.47 -16.79 23.95
CA LEU A 288 18.36 -17.95 23.94
C LEU A 288 18.66 -18.42 22.51
N HIS A 289 17.66 -18.42 21.63
CA HIS A 289 17.84 -18.78 20.23
C HIS A 289 18.76 -17.79 19.50
N GLN A 290 18.60 -16.48 19.71
CA GLN A 290 19.50 -15.47 19.13
C GLN A 290 20.95 -15.65 19.62
N ALA A 291 21.14 -15.92 20.91
CA ALA A 291 22.46 -16.22 21.46
C ALA A 291 23.09 -17.50 20.85
N ALA A 292 22.28 -18.53 20.60
CA ALA A 292 22.72 -19.77 19.97
C ALA A 292 23.04 -19.60 18.47
N LEU A 293 22.25 -18.80 17.74
CA LEU A 293 22.52 -18.47 16.33
C LEU A 293 23.88 -17.79 16.15
N HIS A 294 24.26 -16.91 17.08
CA HIS A 294 25.58 -16.26 17.06
C HIS A 294 26.76 -17.23 17.23
N GLN A 295 26.52 -18.42 17.78
CA GLN A 295 27.54 -19.45 18.00
C GLN A 295 27.50 -20.58 16.96
N ALA A 296 26.48 -20.60 16.08
CA ALA A 296 26.33 -21.62 15.06
C ALA A 296 27.37 -21.42 13.94
N GLY A 297 28.14 -22.47 13.64
CA GLY A 297 29.21 -22.43 12.65
C GLY A 297 28.81 -22.97 11.28
N THR A 298 27.65 -23.60 11.18
CA THR A 298 27.17 -24.28 9.96
C THR A 298 25.70 -24.02 9.69
N GLN A 299 25.30 -24.14 8.42
CA GLN A 299 23.92 -23.96 7.97
C GLN A 299 22.97 -25.01 8.58
N GLU A 300 23.42 -26.25 8.74
CA GLU A 300 22.63 -27.34 9.35
C GLU A 300 22.32 -27.07 10.84
N GLU A 301 23.24 -26.43 11.58
CA GLU A 301 23.02 -26.03 12.97
C GLU A 301 21.99 -24.90 13.08
N VAL A 302 22.02 -23.94 12.17
CA VAL A 302 21.04 -22.84 12.11
C VAL A 302 19.63 -23.38 11.84
N GLU A 303 19.49 -24.32 10.90
CA GLU A 303 18.21 -24.94 10.57
C GLU A 303 17.65 -25.73 11.75
N ARG A 304 18.49 -26.52 12.43
CA ARG A 304 18.12 -27.25 13.65
C ARG A 304 17.65 -26.30 14.76
N LEU A 305 18.42 -25.25 15.05
CA LEU A 305 18.08 -24.26 16.08
C LEU A 305 16.76 -23.53 15.78
N THR A 306 16.47 -23.29 14.51
CA THR A 306 15.24 -22.62 14.06
C THR A 306 14.02 -23.54 14.24
N GLU A 307 14.16 -24.82 13.88
CA GLU A 307 13.13 -25.83 14.08
C GLU A 307 12.85 -26.09 15.57
N ASP A 308 13.88 -26.10 16.41
CA ASP A 308 13.73 -26.22 17.86
C ASP A 308 12.97 -25.04 18.46
N LEU A 309 13.26 -23.80 18.04
CA LEU A 309 12.51 -22.62 18.48
C LEU A 309 11.04 -22.70 18.04
N ARG A 310 10.77 -23.18 16.82
CA ARG A 310 9.39 -23.36 16.33
C ARG A 310 8.61 -24.33 17.20
N ARG A 311 9.19 -25.50 17.52
CA ARG A 311 8.57 -26.51 18.39
C ARG A 311 8.34 -25.99 19.81
N ASP A 312 9.30 -25.24 20.35
CA ASP A 312 9.17 -24.63 21.68
C ASP A 312 8.03 -23.60 21.73
N LYS A 313 7.90 -22.76 20.70
CA LYS A 313 6.80 -21.80 20.59
C LYS A 313 5.43 -22.49 20.48
N GLU A 314 5.34 -23.56 19.70
CA GLU A 314 4.10 -24.34 19.55
C GLU A 314 3.69 -25.00 20.87
N ARG A 315 4.65 -25.59 21.60
CA ARG A 315 4.42 -26.16 22.93
C ARG A 315 3.93 -25.10 23.92
N LEU A 316 4.60 -23.95 23.99
CA LEU A 316 4.23 -22.86 24.91
C LEU A 316 2.87 -22.26 24.56
N ALA A 317 2.52 -22.17 23.28
CA ALA A 317 1.18 -21.74 22.85
C ALA A 317 0.11 -22.75 23.27
N SER A 318 0.35 -24.05 23.07
CA SER A 318 -0.56 -25.11 23.50
C SER A 318 -0.78 -25.14 25.02
N ASP A 319 0.30 -24.99 25.80
CA ASP A 319 0.22 -24.95 27.26
C ASP A 319 -0.50 -23.68 27.76
N ARG A 320 -0.24 -22.53 27.13
CA ARG A 320 -0.97 -21.29 27.39
C ARG A 320 -2.46 -21.47 27.15
N ASP A 321 -2.83 -22.03 26.01
CA ASP A 321 -4.23 -22.17 25.62
C ASP A 321 -4.95 -23.19 26.51
N ARG A 322 -4.27 -24.26 26.93
CA ARG A 322 -4.76 -25.20 27.95
C ARG A 322 -5.03 -24.49 29.29
N LYS A 323 -4.09 -23.66 29.75
CA LYS A 323 -4.22 -22.93 31.02
C LYS A 323 -5.29 -21.84 30.98
N ILE A 324 -5.43 -21.14 29.86
CA ILE A 324 -6.54 -20.20 29.61
C ILE A 324 -7.88 -20.95 29.57
N GLY A 325 -7.92 -22.13 28.95
CA GLY A 325 -9.12 -22.98 28.92
C GLY A 325 -9.56 -23.44 30.32
N ALA A 326 -8.62 -23.87 31.17
CA ALA A 326 -8.90 -24.23 32.57
C ALA A 326 -9.42 -23.04 33.38
N ALA A 327 -8.77 -21.88 33.25
CA ALA A 327 -9.21 -20.64 33.89
C ALA A 327 -10.63 -20.23 33.47
N ARG A 328 -10.99 -20.39 32.19
CA ARG A 328 -12.36 -20.15 31.69
C ARG A 328 -13.40 -21.11 32.28
N ARG A 329 -13.03 -22.35 32.59
CA ARG A 329 -13.91 -23.34 33.23
C ARG A 329 -13.99 -23.20 34.76
N GLY A 330 -13.16 -22.35 35.36
CA GLY A 330 -13.07 -22.21 36.82
C GLY A 330 -12.30 -23.34 37.50
N GLU A 331 -11.55 -24.13 36.72
CA GLU A 331 -10.61 -25.12 37.19
C GLU A 331 -9.31 -24.37 37.52
N SER A 332 -9.17 -23.93 38.77
CA SER A 332 -7.92 -23.34 39.27
C SER A 332 -6.93 -24.41 39.71
#